data_AF-A0A3C0HK03-F1
#
_entry.id   AF-A0A3C0HK03-F1
#
_cell.length_a   1.000
_cell.length_b   1.000
_cell.length_c   1.000
_cell.angle_alpha   90.00
_cell.angle_beta   90.00
_cell.angle_gamma   90.00
#
_symmetry.space_group_name_H-M   'P 1'
#
loop_
_entity.id
_entity.type
_entity.pdbx_description
1 polymer ?
#
loop_
_entity_poly.entity_id
_entity_poly.type
_entity_poly.pdbx_seq_one_letter_code
_entity_poly.pdbx_strand_id
1 'polypeptide(L)'
;MTAKLLTPGFDLTLRPMRYPQFFAMYRDAIRNTWTVEEVDFAPDVQDLATKLGPAERHLVQRLVAFFATGDSIVANNLVLNLYTHINAPEARMYLSRQLYEEALHVQFYLT
;
A
#
# COMPACT_ATOMS: atom_id res chain seq x y z
N MET A 1 -23.07 -23.86 8.06
CA MET A 1 -23.23 -22.47 7.55
C MET A 1 -21.93 -22.06 6.89
N THR A 2 -21.96 -21.58 5.65
CA THR A 2 -20.77 -21.08 4.95
C THR A 2 -20.29 -19.81 5.68
N ALA A 3 -19.10 -19.81 6.27
CA ALA A 3 -18.55 -18.61 6.89
C ALA A 3 -18.39 -17.52 5.81
N LYS A 4 -19.04 -16.37 6.03
CA LYS A 4 -19.04 -15.25 5.08
C LYS A 4 -17.79 -14.41 5.32
N LEU A 5 -17.40 -13.62 4.32
CA LEU A 5 -16.22 -12.74 4.38
C LEU A 5 -16.17 -11.88 5.65
N LEU A 6 -17.33 -11.43 6.13
CA LEU A 6 -17.50 -10.54 7.28
C LEU A 6 -18.04 -11.26 8.53
N THR A 7 -18.09 -12.60 8.55
CA THR A 7 -18.55 -13.33 9.73
C THR A 7 -17.54 -13.11 10.86
N PRO A 8 -17.96 -12.57 12.02
CA PRO A 8 -17.05 -12.33 13.14
C PRO A 8 -16.38 -13.61 13.65
N GLY A 9 -15.24 -13.47 14.33
CA GLY A 9 -14.44 -14.57 14.88
C GLY A 9 -13.08 -14.70 14.21
N PHE A 10 -12.48 -15.89 14.29
CA PHE A 10 -11.19 -16.21 13.67
C PHE A 10 -11.34 -17.42 12.75
N ASP A 11 -11.40 -17.20 11.43
CA ASP A 11 -11.27 -18.29 10.45
C ASP A 11 -9.78 -18.48 10.12
N LEU A 12 -9.21 -19.59 10.58
CA LEU A 12 -7.80 -19.95 10.38
C LEU A 12 -7.64 -21.00 9.27
N THR A 13 -8.73 -21.38 8.59
CA THR A 13 -8.72 -22.47 7.61
C THR A 13 -8.29 -21.94 6.24
N LEU A 14 -7.03 -22.15 5.88
CA LEU A 14 -6.50 -21.66 4.60
C LEU A 14 -6.93 -22.52 3.39
N ARG A 15 -7.21 -23.81 3.62
CA ARG A 15 -7.58 -24.75 2.56
C ARG A 15 -8.79 -25.62 2.95
N PRO A 16 -9.75 -25.83 2.02
CA PRO A 16 -9.84 -25.20 0.70
C PRO A 16 -10.12 -23.69 0.83
N MET A 17 -9.46 -22.87 0.00
CA MET A 17 -9.71 -21.43 -0.04
C MET A 17 -11.15 -21.16 -0.50
N ARG A 18 -11.85 -20.26 0.18
CA ARG A 18 -13.23 -19.89 -0.17
C ARG A 18 -13.26 -18.80 -1.25
N TYR A 19 -12.24 -17.94 -1.26
CA TYR A 19 -12.09 -16.80 -2.16
C TYR A 19 -10.69 -16.83 -2.82
N PRO A 20 -10.41 -17.82 -3.68
CA PRO A 20 -9.07 -18.01 -4.26
C PRO A 20 -8.54 -16.79 -5.04
N GLN A 21 -9.43 -15.91 -5.50
CA GLN A 21 -9.08 -14.63 -6.12
C GLN A 21 -8.18 -13.74 -5.24
N PHE A 22 -8.39 -13.69 -3.92
CA PHE A 22 -7.54 -12.89 -3.04
C PHE A 22 -6.12 -13.45 -2.97
N PHE A 23 -5.98 -14.78 -3.02
CA PHE A 23 -4.66 -15.40 -3.09
C PHE A 23 -3.97 -15.14 -4.43
N ALA A 24 -4.72 -15.10 -5.54
CA ALA A 24 -4.18 -14.67 -6.83
C ALA A 24 -3.68 -13.22 -6.77
N MET A 25 -4.48 -12.29 -6.23
CA MET A 25 -4.08 -10.89 -6.05
C MET A 25 -2.85 -10.75 -5.15
N TYR A 26 -2.74 -11.54 -4.07
CA TYR A 26 -1.56 -11.60 -3.22
C TYR A 26 -0.31 -12.01 -4.01
N ARG A 27 -0.41 -13.04 -4.85
CA ARG A 27 0.69 -13.47 -5.72
C ARG A 27 1.04 -12.43 -6.77
N ASP A 28 0.07 -11.68 -7.26
CA ASP A 28 0.27 -10.62 -8.23
C ASP A 28 1.02 -9.44 -7.59
N ALA A 29 0.62 -9.05 -6.39
CA ALA A 29 1.28 -8.02 -5.61
C ALA A 29 2.73 -8.39 -5.20
N ILE A 30 3.05 -9.67 -4.97
CA ILE A 30 4.45 -10.12 -4.81
C ILE A 30 5.26 -9.91 -6.09
N ARG A 31 4.67 -10.17 -7.27
CA ARG A 31 5.40 -9.98 -8.54
C ARG A 31 5.71 -8.51 -8.83
N ASN A 32 4.98 -7.60 -8.18
CA ASN A 32 5.17 -6.16 -8.28
C ASN A 32 6.08 -5.60 -7.17
N THR A 33 6.86 -6.44 -6.49
CA THR A 33 7.82 -5.96 -5.49
C THR A 33 8.90 -5.10 -6.16
N TRP A 34 9.17 -3.95 -5.53
CA TRP A 34 10.24 -3.02 -5.83
C TRP A 34 10.76 -2.44 -4.50
N THR A 35 11.93 -1.80 -4.51
CA THR A 35 12.45 -1.03 -3.37
C THR A 35 12.78 0.40 -3.76
N VAL A 36 12.78 1.31 -2.78
CA VAL A 36 13.01 2.75 -3.03
C VAL A 36 14.38 3.01 -3.67
N GLU A 37 15.37 2.18 -3.34
CA GLU A 37 16.73 2.26 -3.85
C GLU A 37 16.84 1.93 -5.35
N GLU A 38 15.80 1.35 -5.96
CA GLU A 38 15.73 1.12 -7.40
C GLU A 38 15.48 2.41 -8.21
N VAL A 39 15.14 3.53 -7.54
CA VAL A 39 14.84 4.82 -8.16
C VAL A 39 15.96 5.83 -7.87
N ASP A 40 16.66 6.28 -8.91
CA ASP A 40 17.70 7.32 -8.80
C ASP A 40 17.10 8.73 -8.97
N PHE A 41 17.10 9.51 -7.90
CA PHE A 41 16.60 10.89 -7.88
C PHE A 41 17.67 11.96 -8.16
N ALA A 42 18.95 11.59 -8.33
CA ALA A 42 20.01 12.59 -8.47
C ALA A 42 19.77 13.58 -9.63
N PRO A 43 19.30 13.15 -10.83
CA PRO A 43 18.95 14.07 -11.91
C PRO A 43 17.74 14.95 -11.58
N ASP A 44 16.72 14.38 -10.97
CA ASP A 44 15.46 15.06 -10.63
C ASP A 44 15.68 16.17 -9.59
N VAL A 45 16.56 15.95 -8.61
CA VAL A 45 16.93 16.98 -7.63
C VAL A 45 17.61 18.17 -8.31
N GLN A 46 18.47 17.91 -9.31
CA GLN A 46 19.09 18.98 -10.10
C GLN A 46 18.04 19.75 -10.91
N ASP A 47 17.10 19.06 -11.52
CA ASP A 47 16.03 19.67 -12.33
C ASP A 47 15.07 20.49 -11.47
N LEU A 48 14.69 19.96 -10.31
CA LEU A 48 13.90 20.66 -9.30
C LEU A 48 14.56 21.98 -8.88
N ALA A 49 15.88 21.99 -8.71
CA ALA A 49 16.63 23.16 -8.30
C ALA A 49 16.85 24.18 -9.43
N THR A 50 17.12 23.72 -10.65
CA THR A 50 17.66 24.57 -11.72
C THR A 50 16.70 24.84 -12.88
N LYS A 51 15.74 23.95 -13.14
CA LYS A 51 14.85 24.03 -14.31
C LYS A 51 13.43 24.49 -13.97
N LEU A 52 12.95 24.22 -12.75
CA LEU A 52 11.59 24.60 -12.36
C LEU A 52 11.50 26.03 -11.83
N GLY A 53 10.38 26.70 -12.12
CA GLY A 53 10.03 27.98 -11.54
C GLY A 53 9.53 27.87 -10.09
N PRO A 54 9.39 29.01 -9.37
CA PRO A 54 8.91 29.00 -7.98
C PRO A 54 7.54 28.34 -7.79
N ALA A 55 6.60 28.56 -8.72
CA ALA A 55 5.25 27.99 -8.64
C ALA A 55 5.24 26.47 -8.84
N GLU A 56 6.05 25.97 -9.77
CA GLU A 56 6.18 24.53 -10.05
C GLU A 56 6.83 23.80 -8.88
N ARG A 57 7.92 24.35 -8.32
CA ARG A 57 8.53 23.80 -7.10
C ARG A 57 7.54 23.75 -5.94
N HIS A 58 6.78 24.82 -5.72
CA HIS A 58 5.77 24.87 -4.68
C HIS A 58 4.69 23.79 -4.87
N LEU A 59 4.26 23.55 -6.11
CA LEU A 59 3.32 22.49 -6.44
C LEU A 59 3.90 21.11 -6.09
N VAL A 60 5.12 20.80 -6.54
CA VAL A 60 5.78 19.51 -6.26
C VAL A 60 5.87 19.26 -4.75
N GLN A 61 6.32 20.25 -3.97
CA GLN A 61 6.42 20.13 -2.52
C GLN A 61 5.07 19.83 -1.86
N ARG A 62 3.98 20.46 -2.32
CA ARG A 62 2.65 20.18 -1.78
C ARG A 62 2.16 18.79 -2.15
N LEU A 63 2.44 18.32 -3.36
CA LEU A 63 2.06 16.97 -3.79
C LEU A 63 2.79 15.92 -2.95
N VAL A 64 4.10 16.05 -2.76
CA VAL A 64 4.90 15.14 -1.91
C VAL A 64 4.33 15.09 -0.49
N ALA A 65 4.10 16.26 0.14
CA ALA A 65 3.54 16.32 1.49
C ALA A 65 2.12 15.71 1.58
N PHE A 66 1.29 15.94 0.57
CA PHE A 66 -0.07 15.40 0.50
C PHE A 66 -0.06 13.88 0.39
N PHE A 67 0.75 13.31 -0.52
CA PHE A 67 0.80 11.85 -0.72
C PHE A 67 1.44 11.13 0.46
N ALA A 68 2.53 11.65 1.04
CA ALA A 68 3.16 11.05 2.22
C ALA A 68 2.17 10.89 3.40
N THR A 69 1.35 11.91 3.63
CA THR A 69 0.30 11.87 4.67
C THR A 69 -0.89 11.00 4.24
N GLY A 70 -1.27 11.06 2.96
CA GLY A 70 -2.36 10.30 2.37
C GLY A 70 -2.18 8.79 2.54
N ASP A 71 -1.02 8.25 2.17
CA ASP A 71 -0.76 6.81 2.29
C ASP A 71 -0.68 6.35 3.74
N SER A 72 -0.20 7.22 4.65
CA SER A 72 -0.28 6.95 6.09
C SER A 72 -1.73 6.83 6.58
N ILE A 73 -2.65 7.65 6.07
CA ILE A 73 -4.09 7.54 6.41
C ILE A 73 -4.68 6.24 5.85
N VAL A 74 -4.34 5.88 4.61
CA VAL A 74 -4.80 4.63 3.97
C VAL A 74 -4.32 3.42 4.75
N ALA A 75 -3.03 3.35 5.10
CA ALA A 75 -2.46 2.28 5.92
C ALA A 75 -3.17 2.14 7.27
N ASN A 76 -3.46 3.25 7.95
CA ASN A 76 -4.19 3.23 9.22
C ASN A 76 -5.62 2.72 9.05
N ASN A 77 -6.35 3.16 8.02
CA ASN A 77 -7.70 2.67 7.75
C ASN A 77 -7.71 1.17 7.38
N LEU A 78 -6.70 0.71 6.64
CA LEU A 78 -6.52 -0.70 6.30
C LEU A 78 -6.45 -1.56 7.57
N VAL A 79 -5.62 -1.19 8.54
CA VAL A 79 -5.38 -1.97 9.76
C VAL A 79 -6.48 -1.78 10.81
N LEU A 80 -6.81 -0.53 11.12
CA LEU A 80 -7.68 -0.18 12.25
C LEU A 80 -9.17 -0.35 11.92
N ASN A 81 -9.54 -0.41 10.65
CA ASN A 81 -10.92 -0.54 10.21
C ASN A 81 -11.11 -1.78 9.34
N LEU A 82 -10.65 -1.76 8.08
CA LEU A 82 -11.00 -2.79 7.10
C LEU A 82 -10.57 -4.20 7.55
N TYR A 83 -9.34 -4.36 8.01
CA TYR A 83 -8.77 -5.65 8.41
C TYR A 83 -9.55 -6.30 9.58
N THR A 84 -10.16 -5.49 10.45
CA THR A 84 -10.94 -5.96 11.60
C THR A 84 -12.24 -6.66 11.18
N HIS A 85 -12.80 -6.27 10.04
CA HIS A 85 -14.06 -6.81 9.52
C HIS A 85 -13.87 -8.01 8.61
N ILE A 86 -12.72 -8.13 7.95
CA ILE A 86 -12.41 -9.23 7.03
C ILE A 86 -11.94 -10.44 7.84
N ASN A 87 -12.63 -11.58 7.72
CA ASN A 87 -12.28 -12.81 8.41
C ASN A 87 -11.76 -13.93 7.50
N ALA A 88 -11.76 -13.75 6.16
CA ALA A 88 -11.16 -14.74 5.26
C ALA A 88 -9.62 -14.67 5.30
N PRO A 89 -8.91 -15.79 5.56
CA PRO A 89 -7.46 -15.75 5.71
C PRO A 89 -6.73 -15.36 4.41
N GLU A 90 -7.21 -15.80 3.25
CA GLU A 90 -6.64 -15.42 1.95
C GLU A 90 -6.83 -13.92 1.63
N ALA A 91 -7.91 -13.30 2.10
CA ALA A 91 -8.11 -11.86 1.99
C ALA A 91 -7.15 -11.11 2.92
N ARG A 92 -6.97 -11.60 4.16
CA ARG A 92 -5.99 -11.04 5.09
C ARG A 92 -4.56 -11.14 4.56
N MET A 93 -4.18 -12.22 3.88
CA MET A 93 -2.89 -12.33 3.20
C MET A 93 -2.69 -11.20 2.17
N TYR A 94 -3.70 -10.92 1.35
CA TYR A 94 -3.64 -9.82 0.39
C TYR A 94 -3.55 -8.45 1.07
N LEU A 95 -4.39 -8.19 2.08
CA LEU A 95 -4.35 -6.93 2.82
C LEU A 95 -3.02 -6.72 3.55
N SER A 96 -2.38 -7.78 4.06
CA SER A 96 -1.03 -7.67 4.64
C SER A 96 0.01 -7.26 3.61
N ARG A 97 -0.10 -7.73 2.36
CA ARG A 97 0.78 -7.30 1.28
C ARG A 97 0.52 -5.84 0.90
N GLN A 98 -0.75 -5.43 0.83
CA GLN A 98 -1.12 -4.03 0.59
C GLN A 98 -0.59 -3.11 1.70
N LEU A 99 -0.68 -3.52 2.98
CA LEU A 99 -0.13 -2.76 4.10
C LEU A 99 1.37 -2.47 3.93
N TYR A 100 2.12 -3.46 3.46
CA TYR A 100 3.53 -3.27 3.13
C TYR A 100 3.71 -2.29 1.97
N GLU A 101 2.86 -2.33 0.93
CA GLU A 101 2.92 -1.37 -0.19
C GLU A 101 2.73 0.07 0.30
N GLU A 102 1.73 0.32 1.15
CA GLU A 102 1.52 1.66 1.71
C GLU A 102 2.71 2.14 2.55
N ALA A 103 3.35 1.23 3.31
CA ALA A 103 4.56 1.56 4.07
C ALA A 103 5.75 1.89 3.14
N LEU A 104 5.91 1.14 2.06
CA LEU A 104 6.93 1.38 1.04
C LEU A 104 6.68 2.72 0.31
N HIS A 105 5.43 3.06 0.00
CA HIS A 105 5.05 4.34 -0.58
C HIS A 105 5.41 5.50 0.36
N VAL A 106 5.11 5.37 1.66
CA VAL A 106 5.51 6.38 2.66
C VAL A 106 7.03 6.55 2.69
N GLN A 107 7.81 5.44 2.69
CA GLN A 107 9.27 5.51 2.62
C GLN A 107 9.74 6.25 1.35
N PHE A 108 9.11 5.99 0.21
CA PHE A 108 9.43 6.62 -1.07
C PHE A 108 9.28 8.15 -1.01
N TYR A 109 8.19 8.69 -0.42
CA TYR A 109 8.01 10.14 -0.30
C TYR A 109 8.92 10.82 0.75
N LEU A 110 9.57 10.03 1.62
CA LEU A 110 10.50 10.54 2.63
C LEU A 110 11.97 10.51 2.17
N THR A 111 12.23 9.92 1.01
CA THR A 111 13.57 9.79 0.41
C THR A 111 13.84 10.97 -0.52
#